data_AF-A0AB39NW18-F1
#
_entry.id   AF-A0AB39NW18-F1
#
_cell.length_a   1.000
_cell.length_b   1.000
_cell.length_c   1.000
_cell.angle_alpha   90.00
_cell.angle_beta   90.00
_cell.angle_gamma   90.00
#
_symmetry.space_group_name_H-M   'P 1'
#
loop_
_entity.id
_entity.type
_entity.pdbx_description
1 polymer ?
#
loop_
_entity_poly.entity_id
_entity_poly.type
_entity_poly.pdbx_seq_one_letter_code
_entity_poly.pdbx_strand_id
1 'polypeptide(L)' 'MSFRSGRTSHASTFLVRAPMTAPSLLNTQPWRFVADGDMEIELHADPGRGLPLADPHGRELVLGCGAALFNMRVRRMGEE' A
#
# COMPACT_ATOMS: atom_id res chain seq x y z
N MET A 1 -7.47 -5.14 -2.23
CA MET A 1 -6.19 -5.45 -2.89
C MET A 1 -6.44 -5.55 -4.39
N SER A 2 -5.97 -4.60 -5.18
CA SER A 2 -5.90 -4.73 -6.63
C SER A 2 -4.42 -4.73 -7.00
N PHE A 3 -3.98 -5.83 -7.61
CA PHE A 3 -2.61 -6.07 -8.01
C PHE A 3 -2.60 -6.20 -9.54
N ARG A 4 -1.88 -5.34 -10.24
CA ARG A 4 -1.73 -5.44 -11.71
C ARG A 4 -0.44 -6.15 -12.07
N SER A 5 -0.59 -7.13 -12.96
CA SER A 5 0.38 -8.16 -13.36
C SER A 5 1.60 -7.60 -14.12
N GLY A 6 2.66 -7.25 -13.40
CA GLY A 6 4.04 -7.58 -13.79
C GLY A 6 4.43 -8.94 -13.19
N ARG A 7 5.53 -9.58 -13.63
CA ARG A 7 5.99 -10.85 -13.03
C ARG A 7 6.27 -10.63 -11.53
N THR A 8 5.40 -11.17 -10.67
CA THR A 8 5.52 -11.03 -9.22
C THR A 8 6.55 -12.01 -8.67
N SER A 9 7.63 -11.51 -8.11
CA SER A 9 8.58 -12.31 -7.32
C SER A 9 8.00 -12.74 -5.96
N HIS A 10 8.62 -13.74 -5.33
CA HIS A 10 8.31 -14.09 -3.93
C HIS A 10 8.62 -12.91 -2.99
N ALA A 11 9.71 -12.18 -3.26
CA ALA A 11 10.11 -11.00 -2.49
C ALA A 11 9.06 -9.87 -2.57
N SER A 12 8.48 -9.61 -3.75
CA SER A 12 7.44 -8.60 -3.91
C SER A 12 6.13 -9.00 -3.21
N THR A 13 5.75 -10.28 -3.29
CA THR A 13 4.58 -10.83 -2.56
C THR A 13 4.72 -10.71 -1.05
N PHE A 14 5.93 -10.88 -0.53
CA PHE A 14 6.22 -10.75 0.90
C PHE A 14 6.06 -9.32 1.40
N LEU A 15 6.58 -8.34 0.66
CA LEU A 15 6.49 -6.92 1.03
C LEU A 15 5.05 -6.40 1.02
N VAL A 16 4.21 -6.81 0.06
CA VAL A 16 2.81 -6.34 -0.03
C VAL A 16 1.89 -6.86 1.08
N ARG A 17 2.35 -7.80 1.92
CA ARG A 17 1.60 -8.23 3.11
C ARG A 17 1.74 -7.26 4.28
N ALA A 18 2.84 -6.52 4.38
CA ALA A 18 3.08 -5.59 5.49
C ALA A 18 2.07 -4.42 5.56
N PRO A 19 1.65 -3.82 4.42
CA PRO A 19 0.57 -2.84 4.39
C PRO A 19 -0.75 -3.27 5.01
N MET A 20 -1.05 -4.57 5.04
CA MET A 20 -2.34 -5.08 5.54
C MET A 20 -2.58 -4.81 7.04
N THR A 21 -1.51 -4.46 7.77
CA THR A 21 -1.58 -4.08 9.19
C THR A 21 -1.48 -2.57 9.41
N ALA A 22 -1.40 -1.78 8.34
CA ALA A 22 -1.36 -0.33 8.45
C ALA A 22 -2.74 0.23 8.82
N PRO A 23 -2.82 1.26 9.68
CA PRO A 23 -4.07 1.95 9.93
C PRO A 23 -4.57 2.65 8.66
N SER A 24 -5.88 2.65 8.47
CA SER A 24 -6.56 3.46 7.45
C SER A 24 -7.95 3.87 7.95
N LEU A 25 -8.42 5.05 7.54
CA LEU A 25 -9.73 5.55 7.94
C LEU A 25 -10.83 4.56 7.53
N LEU A 26 -11.68 4.18 8.50
CA LEU A 26 -12.73 3.16 8.35
C LEU A 26 -12.25 1.86 7.69
N ASN A 27 -10.97 1.51 7.86
CA ASN A 27 -10.33 0.34 7.25
C ASN A 27 -10.48 0.26 5.71
N THR A 28 -10.53 1.42 5.05
CA THR A 28 -10.68 1.52 3.59
C THR A 28 -9.52 0.91 2.81
N GLN A 29 -8.34 0.85 3.43
CA GLN A 29 -7.10 0.33 2.83
C GLN A 29 -6.88 0.92 1.42
N PRO A 30 -6.69 2.24 1.31
CA PRO A 30 -6.79 2.96 0.04
C PRO A 30 -5.50 2.92 -0.77
N TRP A 31 -4.78 1.81 -0.73
CA TRP A 31 -3.51 1.61 -1.42
C TRP A 31 -3.65 0.63 -2.58
N ARG A 32 -2.95 0.94 -3.67
CA ARG A 32 -2.78 0.11 -4.86
C ARG A 32 -1.30 -0.14 -5.08
N PHE A 33 -0.94 -1.40 -5.32
CA PHE A 33 0.44 -1.80 -5.58
C PHE A 33 0.62 -2.17 -7.04
N VAL A 34 1.72 -1.71 -7.62
CA VAL A 34 2.21 -2.14 -8.93
C VAL A 34 3.63 -2.65 -8.72
N ALA A 35 3.88 -3.91 -9.09
CA ALA A 35 5.24 -4.44 -9.08
C ALA A 35 5.91 -4.11 -10.40
N ASP A 36 7.11 -3.54 -10.33
CA ASP A 36 7.99 -3.37 -11.49
C ASP A 36 9.22 -4.26 -11.29
N GLY A 37 9.21 -5.42 -11.97
CA GLY A 37 10.23 -6.45 -11.79
C GLY A 37 10.27 -7.05 -10.37
N ASP A 38 11.46 -7.49 -9.96
CA ASP A 38 11.63 -8.26 -8.72
C ASP A 38 11.92 -7.39 -7.49
N MET A 39 12.43 -6.17 -7.71
CA MET A 39 13.04 -5.33 -6.66
C MET A 39 12.31 -4.02 -6.40
N GLU A 40 11.35 -3.65 -7.25
CA GLU A 40 10.64 -2.38 -7.14
C GLU A 40 9.13 -2.60 -7.00
N ILE A 41 8.53 -1.86 -6.06
CA ILE A 41 7.09 -1.83 -5.84
C ILE A 41 6.67 -0.39 -5.75
N GLU A 42 5.80 0.01 -6.65
CA GLU A 42 5.13 1.29 -6.57
C GLU A 42 3.91 1.18 -5.66
N LEU A 43 3.74 2.19 -4.80
CA LEU A 43 2.55 2.39 -3.99
C LEU A 43 1.83 3.64 -4.48
N HIS A 44 0.60 3.44 -4.92
CA HIS A 44 -0.30 4.51 -5.33
C HIS A 44 -1.49 4.61 -4.39
N ALA A 45 -1.93 5.84 -4.13
CA ALA A 45 -3.27 6.06 -3.59
C ALA A 45 -4.33 5.52 -4.55
N ASP A 46 -5.42 4.96 -4.00
CA ASP A 46 -6.59 4.52 -4.75
C ASP A 46 -7.77 5.48 -4.50
N PRO A 47 -8.01 6.47 -5.37
CA PRO A 47 -9.14 7.40 -5.23
C PRO A 47 -10.50 6.71 -5.24
N GLY A 48 -10.61 5.50 -5.83
CA GLY A 48 -11.83 4.69 -5.79
C GLY A 48 -12.18 4.18 -4.39
N ARG A 49 -11.25 4.30 -3.43
CA ARG A 49 -11.43 3.98 -2.01
C ARG A 49 -11.52 5.23 -1.13
N GLY A 50 -11.59 6.42 -1.73
CA GLY A 50 -11.81 7.67 -1.01
C GLY A 50 -13.15 7.70 -0.30
N LEU A 51 -13.24 8.54 0.74
CA LEU A 51 -14.45 8.71 1.55
C LEU A 51 -14.91 10.18 1.47
N PRO A 52 -15.68 10.59 0.45
CA PRO A 52 -15.99 12.01 0.23
C PRO A 52 -16.68 12.70 1.41
N LEU A 53 -17.42 11.95 2.23
CA LEU A 53 -18.09 12.49 3.42
C LEU A 53 -17.16 12.61 4.63
N ALA A 54 -16.28 11.63 4.86
CA ALA A 54 -15.44 11.55 6.06
C ALA A 54 -14.02 12.14 5.85
N ASP A 55 -13.56 12.18 4.61
CA ASP A 55 -12.25 12.69 4.17
C ASP A 55 -12.39 13.40 2.80
N PRO A 56 -13.08 14.55 2.75
CA PRO A 56 -13.37 15.27 1.49
C PRO A 56 -12.12 15.76 0.75
N HIS A 57 -11.00 15.89 1.45
CA HIS A 57 -9.74 16.37 0.88
C HIS A 57 -8.72 15.25 0.66
N GLY A 58 -9.06 14.00 0.97
CA GLY A 58 -8.17 12.84 0.78
C GLY A 58 -6.95 12.81 1.71
N ARG A 59 -6.95 13.59 2.80
CA ARG A 59 -5.81 13.66 3.72
C ARG A 59 -5.63 12.33 4.43
N GLU A 60 -6.71 11.76 4.95
CA GLU A 60 -6.67 10.47 5.66
C GLU A 60 -6.33 9.32 4.72
N LEU A 61 -6.78 9.41 3.46
CA LEU A 61 -6.37 8.50 2.40
C LEU A 61 -4.85 8.52 2.16
N VAL A 62 -4.24 9.71 2.07
CA VAL A 62 -2.78 9.85 1.90
C VAL A 62 -2.05 9.37 3.16
N LEU A 63 -2.54 9.70 4.36
CA LEU A 63 -1.97 9.24 5.63
C LEU A 63 -1.98 7.70 5.73
N GLY A 64 -3.08 7.05 5.33
CA GLY A 64 -3.17 5.59 5.27
C GLY A 64 -2.13 4.99 4.30
N CYS A 65 -1.91 5.61 3.14
CA CYS A 65 -0.84 5.20 2.22
C CYS A 65 0.55 5.39 2.84
N GLY A 66 0.79 6.49 3.55
CA GLY A 66 2.05 6.72 4.28
C GLY A 66 2.32 5.64 5.33
N ALA A 67 1.30 5.22 6.08
CA ALA A 67 1.41 4.14 7.04
C ALA A 67 1.70 2.78 6.38
N ALA A 68 1.04 2.49 5.26
CA ALA A 68 1.33 1.30 4.44
C ALA A 68 2.79 1.28 3.95
N LEU A 69 3.29 2.42 3.45
CA LEU A 69 4.67 2.57 2.99
C LEU A 69 5.67 2.35 4.13
N PHE A 70 5.39 2.89 5.31
CA PHE A 70 6.21 2.69 6.49
C PHE A 70 6.32 1.21 6.85
N ASN A 71 5.20 0.48 6.90
CA ASN A 71 5.21 -0.95 7.18
C ASN A 71 6.04 -1.75 6.16
N MET A 72 5.97 -1.39 4.88
CA MET A 72 6.81 -2.03 3.84
C MET A 72 8.30 -1.76 4.07
N ARG A 73 8.68 -0.54 4.43
CA ARG A 73 10.08 -0.18 4.70
C ARG A 73 10.62 -0.92 5.92
N VAL A 74 9.87 -0.96 7.02
CA VAL A 74 10.24 -1.73 8.22
C VAL A 74 10.40 -3.21 7.88
N ARG A 75 9.47 -3.79 7.10
CA ARG A 75 9.56 -5.19 6.68
C ARG A 75 10.82 -5.46 5.87
N ARG A 76 11.18 -4.56 4.95
CA ARG A 76 12.40 -4.69 4.13
C ARG A 76 13.69 -4.65 4.96
N MET A 77 13.73 -3.85 6.02
CA MET A 77 14.90 -3.79 6.91
C MET A 77 15.09 -5.06 7.75
N GLY A 78 14.02 -5.83 7.99
CA GLY A 78 14.10 -7.10 8.73
C GLY A 78 14.53 -8.31 7.90
N GLU A 79 14.94 -8.10 6.65
CA GLU A 79 15.42 -9.14 5.72
C GLU A 79 16.96 -9.10 5.53
N GLU A 80 17.68 -8.27 6.29
CA GLU A 80 19.15 -8.30 6.43
C GLU A 80 19.58 -9.17 7.63
#